data_AF-A0A3N5RJC4-F1
#
_entry.id   AF-A0A3N5RJC4-F1
#
_cell.length_a   1.000
_cell.length_b   1.000
_cell.length_c   1.000
_cell.angle_alpha   90.00
_cell.angle_beta   90.00
_cell.angle_gamma   90.00
#
_symmetry.space_group_name_H-M   'P 1'
#
loop_
_entity.id
_entity.type
_entity.pdbx_description
1 polymer ?
#
loop_
_entity_poly.entity_id
_entity_poly.type
_entity_poly.pdbx_seq_one_letter_code
_entity_poly.pdbx_strand_id
1 'polypeptide(L)'
;FTSPGERVNRPTFGSGLLQLLFAANSPELAAATQLLVQGALQQWLGELIQVDAVEVTHEEAKLRVEVRYVVRRTQQRQLATFTQGAP
;
A
#
# COMPACT_ATOMS: atom_id res chain seq x y z
N PHE A 1 2.12 6.11 5.51
CA PHE A 1 0.84 5.36 5.53
C PHE A 1 -0.16 6.13 6.37
N THR A 2 -1.43 6.21 5.97
CA THR A 2 -2.49 6.86 6.76
C THR A 2 -3.36 5.81 7.46
N SER A 3 -3.74 6.05 8.71
CA SER A 3 -4.65 5.16 9.43
C SER A 3 -6.11 5.47 9.10
N PRO A 4 -7.00 4.47 9.01
CA PRO A 4 -8.43 4.71 9.00
C PRO A 4 -8.83 5.57 10.20
N GLY A 5 -9.59 6.64 9.98
CA GLY A 5 -10.01 7.62 11.00
C GLY A 5 -9.16 8.89 11.11
N GLU A 6 -7.98 8.96 10.48
CA GLU A 6 -7.06 10.11 10.59
C GLU A 6 -7.55 11.35 9.81
N ARG A 7 -8.34 11.16 8.75
CA ARG A 7 -8.96 12.25 7.99
C ARG A 7 -10.44 12.34 8.33
N VAL A 8 -10.83 13.36 9.08
CA VAL A 8 -12.21 13.63 9.54
C VAL A 8 -13.24 13.61 8.39
N ASN A 9 -12.87 14.12 7.20
CA ASN A 9 -13.77 14.15 6.03
C ASN A 9 -13.70 12.89 5.13
N ARG A 10 -12.85 11.90 5.44
CA ARG A 10 -12.84 10.55 4.82
C ARG A 10 -12.44 9.51 5.87
N PRO A 11 -13.36 9.15 6.78
CA PRO A 11 -13.03 8.32 7.93
C PRO A 11 -12.57 6.90 7.58
N THR A 12 -12.92 6.37 6.40
CA THR A 12 -12.46 5.06 5.91
C THR A 12 -11.13 5.11 5.14
N PHE A 13 -10.53 6.29 4.98
CA PHE A 13 -9.31 6.46 4.20
C PHE A 13 -8.08 6.09 5.03
N GLY A 14 -7.43 4.99 4.64
CA GLY A 14 -6.22 4.47 5.26
C GLY A 14 -6.12 2.97 4.99
N SER A 15 -4.91 2.41 4.96
CA SER A 15 -4.71 0.98 4.67
C SER A 15 -4.74 0.09 5.90
N GLY A 16 -4.84 0.67 7.11
CA GLY A 16 -4.77 -0.09 8.37
C GLY A 16 -3.40 -0.73 8.65
N LEU A 17 -2.38 -0.42 7.83
CA LEU A 17 -1.06 -1.08 7.88
C LEU A 17 -0.33 -0.96 9.21
N LEU A 18 -0.67 0.04 10.04
CA LEU A 18 -0.10 0.20 11.38
C LEU A 18 -0.49 -0.93 12.35
N GLN A 19 -1.60 -1.64 12.13
CA GLN A 19 -1.99 -2.77 12.98
C GLN A 19 -1.25 -4.08 12.64
N LEU A 20 -0.63 -4.17 11.46
CA LEU A 20 0.06 -5.36 10.98
C LEU A 20 1.56 -5.34 11.29
N LEU A 21 2.15 -4.18 11.60
CA LEU A 21 3.58 -4.02 11.90
C LEU A 21 4.09 -4.83 13.12
N PHE A 22 3.19 -5.40 13.93
CA PHE A 22 3.55 -6.21 15.11
C PHE A 22 3.20 -7.70 14.98
N ALA A 23 2.62 -8.14 13.87
CA ALA A 23 2.49 -9.56 13.59
C ALA A 23 3.83 -10.08 13.08
N ALA A 24 4.28 -11.23 13.61
CA ALA A 24 5.55 -11.85 13.25
C ALA A 24 5.77 -11.82 11.73
N ASN A 25 6.96 -11.39 11.29
CA ASN A 25 7.42 -11.33 9.90
C ASN A 25 7.15 -12.65 9.17
N SER A 26 5.92 -12.81 8.68
CA SER A 26 5.40 -14.03 8.11
C SER A 26 4.98 -13.73 6.67
N PRO A 27 5.31 -14.59 5.70
CA PRO A 27 4.96 -14.37 4.30
C PRO A 27 3.44 -14.21 4.09
N GLU A 28 2.62 -14.78 4.96
CA GLU A 28 1.18 -14.63 5.00
C GLU A 28 0.75 -13.17 5.27
N LEU A 29 1.45 -12.47 6.16
CA LEU A 29 1.22 -11.07 6.48
C LEU A 29 1.60 -10.15 5.31
N ALA A 30 2.70 -10.46 4.63
CA ALA A 30 3.12 -9.74 3.43
C ALA A 30 2.07 -9.87 2.31
N ALA A 31 1.55 -11.09 2.10
CA ALA A 31 0.48 -11.34 1.14
C ALA A 31 -0.83 -10.63 1.50
N ALA A 32 -1.23 -10.67 2.78
CA ALA A 32 -2.41 -9.93 3.26
C ALA A 32 -2.24 -8.41 3.07
N THR A 33 -1.05 -7.89 3.37
CA THR A 33 -0.70 -6.48 3.16
C THR A 33 -0.77 -6.10 1.69
N GLN A 34 -0.24 -6.94 0.81
CA GLN A 34 -0.28 -6.73 -0.63
C GLN A 34 -1.73 -6.63 -1.12
N LEU A 35 -2.61 -7.53 -0.67
CA LEU A 35 -4.04 -7.51 -1.01
C LEU A 35 -4.74 -6.25 -0.50
N LEU A 36 -4.47 -5.83 0.74
CA LEU A 36 -5.04 -4.61 1.32
C LEU A 36 -4.58 -3.35 0.56
N VAL A 37 -3.31 -3.26 0.22
CA VAL A 37 -2.76 -2.15 -0.57
C VAL A 37 -3.38 -2.14 -1.97
N GLN A 38 -3.46 -3.29 -2.63
CA GLN A 38 -4.07 -3.40 -3.96
C GLN A 38 -5.55 -2.99 -3.94
N GLY A 39 -6.32 -3.47 -2.95
CA GLY A 39 -7.73 -3.10 -2.78
C GLY A 39 -7.93 -1.61 -2.51
N ALA A 40 -7.11 -1.01 -1.64
CA ALA A 40 -7.18 0.42 -1.35
C ALA A 40 -6.82 1.27 -2.57
N LEU A 41 -5.78 0.91 -3.32
CA LEU A 41 -5.40 1.60 -4.55
C LEU A 41 -6.51 1.51 -5.60
N GLN A 42 -7.13 0.33 -5.76
CA GLN A 42 -8.23 0.17 -6.69
C GLN A 42 -9.45 1.00 -6.28
N GLN A 43 -9.82 0.97 -5.00
CA GLN A 43 -10.98 1.71 -4.47
C GLN A 43 -10.83 3.22 -4.63
N TRP A 44 -9.64 3.76 -4.35
CA TRP A 44 -9.45 5.21 -4.27
C TRP A 44 -8.82 5.82 -5.53
N LEU A 45 -8.04 5.05 -6.29
CA LEU A 45 -7.27 5.52 -7.43
C LEU A 45 -7.55 4.75 -8.74
N GLY A 46 -8.44 3.76 -8.76
CA GLY A 46 -8.69 2.91 -9.94
C GLY A 46 -9.13 3.67 -11.21
N GLU A 47 -9.76 4.83 -11.05
CA GLU A 47 -10.13 5.73 -12.16
C GLU A 47 -8.96 6.56 -12.69
N LEU A 48 -7.90 6.71 -11.90
CA LEU A 48 -6.74 7.56 -12.22
C LEU A 48 -5.55 6.73 -12.73
N ILE A 49 -5.36 5.54 -12.14
CA ILE A 49 -4.24 4.66 -12.43
C ILE A 49 -4.73 3.24 -12.71
N GLN A 50 -3.98 2.52 -13.54
CA GLN A 50 -4.06 1.07 -13.65
C GLN A 50 -2.90 0.50 -12.84
N VAL A 51 -3.20 -0.27 -11.81
CA VAL A 51 -2.18 -0.94 -11.00
C VAL A 51 -1.74 -2.21 -11.74
N ASP A 52 -0.45 -2.29 -12.09
CA ASP A 52 0.13 -3.45 -12.78
C ASP A 52 0.66 -4.47 -11.77
N ALA A 53 1.33 -4.00 -10.71
CA ALA A 53 1.82 -4.85 -9.64
C ALA A 53 1.97 -4.09 -8.32
N VAL A 54 1.73 -4.79 -7.22
CA VAL A 54 2.09 -4.36 -5.86
C VAL A 54 2.98 -5.45 -5.29
N GLU A 55 4.17 -5.08 -4.85
CA GLU A 55 5.11 -5.98 -4.20
C GLU A 55 5.38 -5.47 -2.78
N VAL A 56 5.31 -6.39 -1.81
CA VAL A 56 5.55 -6.08 -0.40
C VAL A 56 6.71 -6.93 0.06
N THR A 57 7.79 -6.29 0.47
CA THR A 57 8.99 -6.93 0.97
C THR A 57 9.23 -6.52 2.42
N HIS A 58 9.61 -7.49 3.24
CA HIS A 58 10.02 -7.27 4.62
C HIS A 58 11.54 -7.35 4.68
N GLU A 59 12.18 -6.21 4.97
CA GLU A 59 13.63 -6.14 5.23
C GLU A 59 13.81 -5.82 6.73
N GLU A 60 14.19 -6.84 7.51
CA GLU A 60 14.40 -6.74 8.96
C GLU A 60 13.16 -6.21 9.71
N ALA A 61 13.20 -4.94 10.15
CA ALA A 61 12.12 -4.22 10.85
C ALA A 61 11.44 -3.16 9.96
N LYS A 62 11.65 -3.23 8.64
CA LYS A 62 11.13 -2.30 7.65
C LYS A 62 10.26 -3.03 6.64
N LEU A 63 9.07 -2.50 6.43
CA LEU A 63 8.18 -2.86 5.35
C LEU A 63 8.50 -1.97 4.15
N ARG A 64 8.86 -2.56 3.01
CA ARG A 64 8.98 -1.88 1.72
C ARG A 64 7.83 -2.31 0.82
N VAL A 65 7.16 -1.34 0.21
CA VAL A 65 6.04 -1.55 -0.70
C VAL A 65 6.36 -0.87 -2.01
N GLU A 66 6.41 -1.65 -3.09
CA GLU A 66 6.62 -1.16 -4.44
C GLU A 66 5.34 -1.28 -5.26
N VAL A 67 4.93 -0.17 -5.85
CA VAL A 67 3.70 -0.09 -6.66
C VAL A 67 4.08 0.29 -8.07
N ARG A 68 3.87 -0.63 -9.01
CA ARG A 68 3.98 -0.39 -10.46
C ARG A 68 2.60 -0.09 -11.01
N TYR A 69 2.46 1.06 -11.65
CA TYR A 69 1.18 1.50 -12.20
C TYR A 69 1.33 2.35 -13.45
N VAL A 70 0.25 2.42 -14.23
CA VAL A 70 0.12 3.30 -15.38
C VAL A 70 -0.85 4.42 -15.06
N VAL A 71 -0.44 5.67 -15.26
CA VAL A 71 -1.37 6.79 -15.18
C VAL A 71 -2.28 6.77 -16.40
N ARG A 72 -3.59 6.56 -16.21
CA ARG A 72 -4.53 6.35 -17.33
C ARG A 72 -4.57 7.53 -18.30
N ARG A 73 -4.49 8.75 -17.78
CA ARG A 73 -4.55 9.98 -18.58
C ARG A 73 -3.36 10.17 -19.52
N THR A 74 -2.15 9.84 -19.06
CA THR A 74 -0.90 10.08 -19.81
C THR A 74 -0.33 8.80 -20.41
N GLN A 75 -0.88 7.64 -20.05
CA GLN A 75 -0.37 6.31 -20.39
C GLN A 75 1.10 6.09 -19.95
N GLN A 76 1.57 6.86 -18.97
CA GLN A 76 2.93 6.74 -18.46
C GLN A 76 3.00 5.70 -17.35
N ARG A 77 3.97 4.78 -17.47
CA ARG A 77 4.32 3.83 -16.41
C ARG A 77 5.14 4.53 -15.34
N GLN A 78 4.78 4.29 -14.09
CA GLN A 78 5.47 4.80 -12.92
C GLN A 78 5.70 3.69 -11.91
N LEU A 79 6.78 3.84 -11.14
CA LEU A 79 7.11 3.02 -9.99
C LEU A 79 7.14 3.95 -8.78
N ALA A 80 6.37 3.61 -7.74
CA ALA A 80 6.42 4.28 -6.46
C ALA A 80 6.84 3.30 -5.37
N THR A 81 7.88 3.67 -4.63
CA THR A 81 8.41 2.88 -3.52
C THR A 81 8.10 3.59 -2.20
N PHE A 82 7.46 2.88 -1.29
CA PHE A 82 7.09 3.36 0.04
C PHE A 82 7.75 2.48 1.09
N THR A 83 8.35 3.07 2.11
CA THR A 83 8.98 2.34 3.22
C THR A 83 8.37 2.77 4.56
N GLN A 84 8.17 1.81 5.46
CA GLN A 84 7.67 2.05 6.81
C GLN A 84 8.38 1.11 7.79
N GLY A 85 9.02 1.69 8.81
CA GLY A 85 9.71 0.98 9.88
C GLY A 85 10.27 1.99 10.88
N ALA A 86 10.82 1.52 12.00
CA ALA A 86 11.45 2.40 13.00
C ALA A 86 12.69 3.13 12.40
N PRO A 87 12.97 4.37 12.83
CA PRO A 87 14.16 5.11 12.41
C PRO A 87 15.47 4.41 12.81
#